data_AF-A0AAE7CPY8-F1
#
_entry.id   AF-A0AAE7CPY8-F1
#
_cell.length_a   1.000
_cell.length_b   1.000
_cell.length_c   1.000
_cell.angle_alpha   90.00
_cell.angle_beta   90.00
_cell.angle_gamma   90.00
#
_symmetry.space_group_name_H-M   'P 1'
#
loop_
_entity.id
_entity.type
_entity.pdbx_description
1 polymer ?
#
loop_
_entity_poly.entity_id
_entity_poly.type
_entity_poly.pdbx_seq_one_letter_code
_entity_poly.pdbx_strand_id
1 'polypeptide(L)'
;MSSENLTKLADDLDGMQSHLDKQVRRMDALVDRIEAGWSGPAASAYRDFHRAAAEDAVRIREVMKLLEEAVRLSRDGFSQDDLDVLAQMRRIEVDVDSEVDRLSTPNTEVPTAPRSSLDDL
;
A
#
# COMPACT_ATOMS: atom_id res chain seq x y z
N MET A 1 2.13 -30.16 -4.74
CA MET A 1 1.16 -29.47 -3.85
C MET A 1 -0.24 -29.76 -4.35
N SER A 2 -1.27 -29.76 -3.49
CA SER A 2 -2.66 -29.90 -3.93
C SER A 2 -3.18 -28.56 -4.47
N SER A 3 -4.13 -28.58 -5.41
CA SER A 3 -4.81 -27.38 -5.95
C SER A 3 -5.43 -26.53 -4.83
N GLU A 4 -5.99 -27.16 -3.82
CA GLU A 4 -6.59 -26.50 -2.66
C GLU A 4 -5.56 -25.71 -1.82
N ASN A 5 -4.33 -26.23 -1.70
CA ASN A 5 -3.24 -25.52 -1.02
C ASN A 5 -2.74 -24.31 -1.84
N LEU A 6 -2.77 -24.40 -3.18
CA LEU A 6 -2.39 -23.28 -4.05
C LEU A 6 -3.45 -22.18 -4.03
N THR A 7 -4.74 -22.54 -4.05
CA THR A 7 -5.83 -21.57 -3.85
C THR A 7 -5.66 -20.83 -2.53
N LYS A 8 -5.46 -21.56 -1.43
CA LYS A 8 -5.24 -20.94 -0.12
C LYS A 8 -4.04 -20.01 -0.11
N LEU A 9 -2.92 -20.42 -0.71
CA LEU A 9 -1.72 -19.58 -0.77
C LEU A 9 -1.96 -18.29 -1.56
N ALA A 10 -2.70 -18.35 -2.67
CA ALA A 10 -3.07 -17.15 -3.42
C ALA A 10 -3.93 -16.20 -2.58
N ASP A 11 -4.92 -16.74 -1.86
CA ASP A 11 -5.79 -15.94 -0.98
C ASP A 11 -5.01 -15.35 0.22
N ASP A 12 -4.03 -16.08 0.75
CA ASP A 12 -3.13 -15.58 1.79
C ASP A 12 -2.24 -14.42 1.27
N LEU A 13 -1.79 -14.49 0.00
CA LEU A 13 -1.04 -13.42 -0.65
C LEU A 13 -1.89 -12.17 -0.87
N ASP A 14 -3.13 -12.31 -1.34
CA ASP A 14 -4.10 -11.20 -1.44
C ASP A 14 -4.36 -10.55 -0.05
N GLY A 15 -4.53 -11.39 0.98
CA GLY A 15 -4.69 -10.93 2.36
C GLY A 15 -3.49 -10.12 2.86
N MET A 16 -2.27 -10.52 2.52
CA MET A 16 -1.05 -9.79 2.88
C MET A 16 -0.93 -8.45 2.14
N GLN A 17 -1.27 -8.40 0.85
CA GLN A 17 -1.30 -7.15 0.09
C GLN A 17 -2.25 -6.14 0.73
N SER A 18 -3.47 -6.58 1.07
CA SER A 18 -4.47 -5.78 1.76
C SER A 18 -4.00 -5.31 3.15
N HIS A 19 -3.24 -6.14 3.87
CA HIS A 19 -2.70 -5.78 5.17
C HIS A 19 -1.61 -4.72 5.08
N LEU A 20 -0.69 -4.84 4.12
CA LEU A 20 0.38 -3.87 3.89
C LEU A 20 -0.18 -2.48 3.55
N ASP A 21 -1.16 -2.39 2.64
CA ASP A 21 -1.80 -1.11 2.29
C ASP A 21 -2.42 -0.42 3.52
N LYS A 22 -3.16 -1.18 4.34
CA LYS A 22 -3.75 -0.66 5.59
C LYS A 22 -2.71 -0.15 6.58
N GLN A 23 -1.58 -0.86 6.70
CA GLN A 23 -0.52 -0.48 7.64
C GLN A 23 0.21 0.80 7.19
N VAL A 24 0.44 0.97 5.88
CA VAL A 24 1.03 2.21 5.34
C VAL A 24 0.11 3.41 5.60
N ARG A 25 -1.18 3.31 5.23
CA ARG A 25 -2.18 4.37 5.48
C ARG A 25 -2.32 4.71 6.96
N ARG A 26 -2.22 3.70 7.83
CA ARG A 26 -2.26 3.92 9.28
C ARG A 26 -1.03 4.68 9.78
N MET A 27 0.15 4.39 9.23
CA MET A 27 1.37 5.14 9.54
C MET A 27 1.26 6.58 9.07
N ASP A 28 0.77 6.82 7.85
CA ASP A 28 0.53 8.16 7.30
C ASP A 28 -0.36 9.01 8.23
N ALA A 29 -1.52 8.48 8.64
CA ALA A 29 -2.41 9.14 9.58
C ALA A 29 -1.84 9.33 11.01
N LEU A 30 -0.80 8.57 11.38
CA LEU A 30 -0.06 8.80 12.62
C LEU A 30 0.96 9.94 12.45
N VAL A 31 1.63 10.00 11.30
CA VAL A 31 2.56 11.09 10.94
C VAL A 31 1.81 12.42 10.95
N ASP A 32 0.69 12.53 10.24
CA ASP A 32 -0.12 13.76 10.20
C ASP A 32 -0.49 14.29 11.60
N ARG A 33 -0.87 13.39 12.50
CA ARG A 33 -1.21 13.75 13.89
C ARG A 33 -0.01 14.22 14.70
N ILE A 34 1.16 13.61 14.52
CA ILE A 34 2.38 14.00 15.22
C ILE A 34 2.87 15.37 14.72
N GLU A 35 2.78 15.60 13.41
CA GLU A 35 3.26 16.83 12.78
C GLU A 35 2.38 18.05 13.08
N ALA A 36 1.09 17.83 13.35
CA ALA A 36 0.21 18.87 13.88
C ALA A 36 0.70 19.43 15.25
N GLY A 37 1.46 18.62 16.01
CA GLY A 37 1.98 18.99 17.32
C GLY A 37 3.40 19.55 17.32
N TRP A 38 4.26 19.09 16.41
CA TRP A 38 5.68 19.49 16.32
C TRP A 38 6.10 19.73 14.86
N SER A 39 6.15 21.00 14.44
CA SER A 39 6.79 21.37 13.17
C SER A 39 8.29 21.58 13.40
N GLY A 40 9.15 20.84 12.69
CA GLY A 40 10.60 21.03 12.79
C GLY A 40 11.42 19.96 12.05
N PRO A 41 12.76 20.01 12.15
CA PRO A 41 13.66 19.10 11.43
C PRO A 41 13.40 17.61 11.70
N ALA A 42 12.96 17.26 12.92
CA ALA A 42 12.59 15.88 13.26
C ALA A 42 11.35 15.40 12.50
N ALA A 43 10.37 16.28 12.28
CA ALA A 43 9.17 15.98 11.50
C ALA A 43 9.50 15.77 10.01
N SER A 44 10.43 16.56 9.45
CA SER A 44 10.93 16.34 8.09
C SER A 44 11.62 14.99 7.96
N ALA A 45 12.54 14.66 8.88
CA ALA A 45 13.27 13.40 8.85
C ALA A 45 12.34 12.17 8.98
N TYR A 46 11.27 12.29 9.77
CA TYR A 46 10.29 11.22 9.90
C TYR A 46 9.45 11.05 8.62
N ARG A 47 9.10 12.15 7.94
CA ARG A 47 8.45 12.13 6.62
C ARG A 47 9.30 11.41 5.57
N ASP A 48 10.59 11.71 5.52
CA ASP A 48 11.49 11.06 4.57
C ASP A 48 11.55 9.54 4.82
N PHE A 49 11.60 9.13 6.10
CA PHE A 49 11.56 7.73 6.47
C PHE A 49 10.22 7.07 6.13
N HIS A 50 9.09 7.75 6.37
CA HIS A 50 7.77 7.23 6.01
C HIS A 50 7.62 7.04 4.51
N ARG A 51 8.07 8.01 3.69
CA ARG A 51 8.05 7.91 2.23
C ARG A 51 8.85 6.70 1.73
N ALA A 52 10.05 6.50 2.27
CA ALA A 52 10.87 5.33 1.95
C ALA A 52 10.18 4.01 2.35
N ALA A 53 9.53 3.95 3.52
CA ALA A 53 8.78 2.78 3.94
C ALA A 53 7.53 2.53 3.08
N ALA A 54 6.86 3.58 2.61
CA ALA A 54 5.74 3.47 1.67
C ALA A 54 6.22 2.95 0.32
N GLU A 55 7.37 3.40 -0.18
CA GLU A 55 8.00 2.91 -1.41
C GLU A 55 8.30 1.42 -1.33
N ASP A 56 8.88 0.97 -0.23
CA ASP A 56 9.13 -0.45 0.01
C ASP A 56 7.83 -1.26 0.08
N ALA A 57 6.80 -0.75 0.75
CA ALA A 57 5.51 -1.43 0.84
C ALA A 57 4.81 -1.56 -0.53
N VAL A 58 4.86 -0.51 -1.36
CA VAL A 58 4.33 -0.54 -2.73
C VAL A 58 5.08 -1.58 -3.55
N ARG A 59 6.42 -1.58 -3.52
CA ARG A 59 7.23 -2.59 -4.22
C ARG A 59 6.91 -4.01 -3.80
N ILE A 60 6.82 -4.27 -2.49
CA ILE A 60 6.49 -5.60 -1.95
C ILE A 60 5.09 -6.02 -2.42
N ARG A 61 4.10 -5.12 -2.39
CA ARG A 61 2.75 -5.39 -2.86
C ARG A 61 2.72 -5.78 -4.34
N GLU A 62 3.47 -5.09 -5.20
CA GLU A 62 3.52 -5.44 -6.63
C GLU A 62 4.17 -6.80 -6.87
N VAL A 63 5.23 -7.13 -6.14
CA VAL A 63 5.83 -8.48 -6.19
C VAL A 63 4.83 -9.54 -5.70
N MET A 64 4.07 -9.26 -4.63
CA MET A 64 3.05 -10.18 -4.12
C MET A 64 1.92 -10.42 -5.10
N LYS A 65 1.44 -9.41 -5.84
CA LYS A 65 0.45 -9.59 -6.91
C LYS A 65 0.94 -10.55 -7.99
N LEU A 66 2.19 -10.37 -8.44
CA LEU A 66 2.79 -11.25 -9.45
C LEU A 66 2.91 -12.69 -8.94
N LEU A 67 3.27 -12.87 -7.67
CA LEU A 67 3.36 -14.18 -7.04
C LEU A 67 1.97 -14.82 -6.87
N GLU A 68 0.97 -14.06 -6.45
CA GLU A 68 -0.41 -14.52 -6.34
C GLU A 68 -0.90 -15.06 -7.69
N GLU A 69 -0.74 -14.27 -8.76
CA GLU A 69 -1.21 -14.66 -10.07
C GLU A 69 -0.47 -15.90 -10.59
N ALA A 70 0.85 -15.98 -10.37
CA ALA A 70 1.62 -17.18 -10.69
C ALA A 70 1.12 -18.43 -9.93
N VAL A 71 0.74 -18.27 -8.65
CA VAL A 71 0.17 -19.36 -7.85
C VAL A 71 -1.22 -19.75 -8.36
N ARG A 72 -2.08 -18.79 -8.73
CA ARG A 72 -3.41 -19.06 -9.30
C ARG A 72 -3.30 -19.80 -10.64
N LEU A 73 -2.39 -19.39 -11.51
CA LEU A 73 -2.12 -20.03 -12.79
C LEU A 73 -1.48 -21.42 -12.63
N SER A 74 -0.65 -21.61 -11.60
CA SER A 74 -0.04 -22.91 -11.29
C SER A 74 -1.05 -23.94 -10.74
N ARG A 75 -2.28 -23.54 -10.39
CA ARG A 75 -3.25 -24.39 -9.66
C ARG A 75 -3.50 -25.72 -10.36
N ASP A 76 -3.64 -25.70 -11.67
CA ASP A 76 -3.99 -26.87 -12.49
C ASP A 76 -2.80 -27.42 -13.30
N GLY A 77 -1.58 -26.89 -13.04
CA GLY A 77 -0.37 -27.13 -13.81
C GLY A 77 -0.27 -26.15 -14.98
N PHE A 78 0.85 -25.39 -15.06
CA PHE A 78 1.02 -24.32 -16.04
C PHE A 78 0.74 -24.76 -17.48
N SER A 79 -0.14 -24.03 -18.17
CA SER A 79 -0.26 -24.07 -19.62
C SER A 79 0.70 -23.07 -20.29
N GLN A 80 0.84 -23.16 -21.62
CA GLN A 80 1.67 -22.21 -22.36
C GLN A 80 1.07 -20.79 -22.36
N ASP A 81 -0.26 -20.69 -22.41
CA ASP A 81 -0.99 -19.42 -22.33
C ASP A 81 -0.77 -18.74 -20.96
N ASP A 82 -0.72 -19.51 -19.87
CA ASP A 82 -0.46 -18.98 -18.53
C ASP A 82 0.94 -18.37 -18.38
N LEU A 83 1.94 -18.94 -19.05
CA LEU A 83 3.31 -18.41 -19.04
C LEU A 83 3.42 -17.09 -19.81
N ASP A 84 2.65 -16.94 -20.90
CA ASP A 84 2.59 -15.71 -21.66
C ASP A 84 1.90 -14.58 -20.87
N VAL A 85 0.84 -14.90 -20.12
CA VAL A 85 0.20 -13.96 -19.18
C VAL A 85 1.20 -13.49 -18.13
N LEU A 86 1.95 -14.40 -17.49
CA LEU A 86 2.98 -14.02 -16.51
C LEU A 86 4.11 -13.18 -17.12
N ALA A 87 4.50 -13.44 -18.36
CA ALA A 87 5.48 -12.64 -19.08
C ALA A 87 4.94 -11.23 -19.43
N GLN A 88 3.64 -11.09 -19.65
CA GLN A 88 3.00 -9.81 -19.90
C GLN A 88 2.84 -9.00 -18.62
N MET A 89 2.43 -9.62 -17.51
CA MET A 89 2.33 -8.94 -16.22
C MET A 89 3.65 -8.39 -15.70
N ARG A 90 4.74 -9.14 -15.84
CA ARG A 90 6.09 -8.66 -15.46
C ARG A 90 6.53 -7.42 -16.23
N ARG A 91 5.91 -7.13 -17.39
CA ARG A 91 6.17 -5.92 -18.18
C ARG A 91 5.28 -4.75 -17.77
N ILE A 92 4.23 -4.98 -16.98
CA ILE A 92 3.42 -3.89 -16.42
C ILE A 92 4.25 -3.27 -15.30
N GLU A 93 4.93 -2.17 -15.62
CA GLU A 93 5.59 -1.34 -14.62
C GLU A 93 4.52 -0.54 -13.87
N VAL A 94 4.56 -0.62 -12.54
CA VAL A 94 3.76 0.26 -11.69
C VAL A 94 4.56 1.51 -11.43
N ASP A 95 3.90 2.66 -11.59
CA ASP A 95 4.43 3.95 -11.17
C ASP A 95 4.45 4.01 -9.64
N VAL A 96 5.56 3.54 -9.08
CA VAL A 96 5.79 3.49 -7.63
C VAL A 96 5.75 4.90 -7.05
N ASP A 97 6.34 5.89 -7.72
CA ASP A 97 6.40 7.26 -7.23
C ASP A 97 5.00 7.87 -7.08
N SER A 98 4.13 7.72 -8.08
CA SER A 98 2.75 8.22 -7.96
C SER A 98 1.96 7.53 -6.84
N GLU A 99 2.20 6.25 -6.58
CA GLU A 99 1.50 5.53 -5.50
C GLU A 99 2.05 5.91 -4.13
N VAL A 100 3.36 6.08 -4.01
CA VAL A 100 4.02 6.58 -2.80
C VAL A 100 3.53 7.98 -2.47
N ASP A 101 3.44 8.87 -3.45
CA ASP A 101 2.93 10.22 -3.23
C ASP A 101 1.50 10.17 -2.67
N ARG A 102 0.61 9.31 -3.19
CA ARG A 102 -0.75 9.16 -2.63
C ARG A 102 -0.77 8.62 -1.21
N LEU A 103 0.21 7.80 -0.83
CA LEU A 103 0.27 7.12 0.45
C LEU A 103 1.06 7.90 1.51
N SER A 104 1.78 8.95 1.12
CA SER A 104 2.65 9.73 2.00
C SER A 104 2.46 11.25 1.87
N THR A 105 1.49 11.71 1.07
CA THR A 105 1.14 13.14 0.99
C THR A 105 0.34 13.53 2.23
N PRO A 106 0.76 14.58 2.96
CA PRO A 106 0.06 15.03 4.17
C PRO A 106 -1.41 15.31 3.89
N ASN A 107 -2.28 14.85 4.78
CA ASN A 107 -3.71 15.13 4.68
C ASN A 107 -3.96 16.60 5.07
N THR A 108 -3.86 17.48 4.08
CA THR A 108 -3.94 18.94 4.25
C THR A 108 -5.38 19.44 4.35
N GLU A 109 -6.37 18.53 4.36
CA GLU A 109 -7.75 18.87 4.69
C GLU A 109 -7.82 19.32 6.16
N VAL A 110 -7.64 20.63 6.37
CA VAL A 110 -7.90 21.27 7.65
C VAL A 110 -9.35 20.96 8.01
N PRO A 111 -9.64 20.25 9.12
CA PRO A 111 -11.01 20.12 9.58
C PRO A 111 -11.52 21.54 9.85
N THR A 112 -12.52 22.00 9.11
CA THR A 112 -13.23 23.24 9.45
C THR A 112 -13.67 23.12 10.91
N ALA A 113 -13.00 23.86 11.79
CA ALA A 113 -13.33 23.87 13.21
C ALA A 113 -14.82 24.21 13.35
N PRO A 114 -15.60 23.44 14.14
CA PRO A 114 -16.98 23.79 14.39
C PRO A 114 -17.01 25.18 15.03
N ARG A 115 -17.64 26.14 14.34
CA ARG A 115 -17.92 27.47 14.91
C ARG A 115 -18.87 27.26 16.07
N SER A 116 -18.32 27.21 17.28
CA SER A 116 -19.08 27.10 18.51
C SER A 116 -19.93 28.36 18.67
N SER A 117 -21.26 28.24 18.65
CA SER A 117 -22.22 29.35 18.76
C SER A 117 -22.42 29.81 20.22
N LEU A 118 -21.33 29.92 20.99
CA LEU A 118 -21.38 30.30 22.41
C LEU A 118 -21.05 31.78 22.67
N ASP A 119 -20.91 32.60 21.62
CA ASP A 119 -20.76 34.05 21.74
C ASP A 119 -22.10 34.83 21.67
N ASP A 120 -23.26 34.15 21.66
CA ASP A 120 -24.60 34.76 21.71
C ASP A 120 -25.26 34.63 23.10
N LEU A 121 -24.55 35.02 24.17
CA LEU A 121 -25.12 35.21 25.51
C LEU A 121 -24.90 36.64 26.02
#